data_AF-A0A9X2KH04-F1
#
_entry.id   AF-A0A9X2KH04-F1
#
_cell.length_a   1.000
_cell.length_b   1.000
_cell.length_c   1.000
_cell.angle_alpha   90.00
_cell.angle_beta   90.00
_cell.angle_gamma   90.00
#
_symmetry.space_group_name_H-M   'P 1'
#
loop_
_entity.id
_entity.type
_entity.pdbx_description
1 polymer ?
#
loop_
_entity_poly.entity_id
_entity_poly.type
_entity_poly.pdbx_seq_one_letter_code
_entity_poly.pdbx_strand_id
1 'polypeptide(L)' 'WLFEVENFGPFIVDSDLKGNSLFAQHGAEADKGLAALYEGLRPPALHRYGETDDRKREVI' A
#
# COMPACT_ATOMS: atom_id res chain seq x y z
N TRP A 1 -22.04 10.39 -20.56
CA TRP A 1 -22.41 11.58 -19.76
C TRP A 1 -21.52 12.72 -20.17
N LEU A 2 -22.09 13.91 -20.36
CA LEU A 2 -21.36 15.15 -20.61
C LEU A 2 -21.65 16.08 -19.44
N PHE A 3 -20.60 16.65 -18.85
CA PHE A 3 -20.73 17.58 -17.74
C PHE A 3 -20.03 18.88 -18.09
N GLU A 4 -20.71 19.99 -17.85
CA GLU A 4 -20.08 21.29 -17.67
C GLU A 4 -19.83 21.45 -16.17
N VAL A 5 -18.60 21.77 -15.80
CA VAL A 5 -18.17 21.84 -14.40
C VAL A 5 -17.42 23.14 -14.14
N GLU A 6 -17.61 23.69 -12.96
CA GLU A 6 -16.86 24.85 -12.45
C GLU A 6 -16.18 24.44 -11.14
N ASN A 7 -14.90 24.78 -10.98
CA ASN A 7 -14.09 24.42 -9.79
C ASN A 7 -14.06 22.93 -9.45
N PHE A 8 -13.98 22.06 -10.47
CA PHE A 8 -13.96 20.61 -10.25
C PHE A 8 -12.64 20.17 -9.59
N GLY A 9 -12.71 19.85 -8.31
CA GLY A 9 -11.57 19.54 -7.46
C GLY A 9 -11.80 19.98 -6.00
N PRO A 10 -10.77 19.99 -5.15
CA PRO A 10 -9.35 19.76 -5.48
C PRO A 10 -9.06 18.28 -5.76
N PHE A 11 -8.14 18.04 -6.69
CA PHE A 11 -7.58 16.71 -6.95
C PHE A 11 -6.11 16.68 -6.55
N ILE A 12 -5.65 15.49 -6.17
CA ILE A 12 -4.24 15.18 -6.00
C ILE A 12 -3.80 14.45 -7.25
N VAL A 13 -2.72 14.93 -7.87
CA VAL A 13 -2.10 14.25 -9.01
C VAL A 13 -1.20 13.16 -8.44
N ASP A 14 -1.58 11.89 -8.66
CA ASP A 14 -0.70 10.77 -8.32
C ASP A 14 0.42 10.61 -9.36
N SER A 15 0.06 10.53 -10.65
CA SER A 15 1.00 10.16 -11.70
C SER A 15 1.30 11.29 -12.70
N ASP A 16 2.54 11.38 -13.20
CA ASP A 16 2.95 12.35 -14.22
C ASP A 16 3.40 11.72 -15.55
N LEU A 17 3.63 12.56 -16.57
CA LEU A 17 4.06 12.12 -17.91
C LEU A 17 5.46 11.51 -17.96
N LYS A 18 6.23 11.59 -16.87
CA LYS A 18 7.55 10.97 -16.73
C LYS A 18 7.46 9.60 -16.05
N GLY A 19 6.26 9.15 -15.69
CA GLY A 19 6.02 7.88 -15.01
C GLY A 19 6.29 7.93 -13.50
N ASN A 20 6.38 9.13 -12.90
CA ASN A 20 6.41 9.25 -11.44
C ASN A 20 5.02 8.96 -10.87
N SER A 21 4.94 8.26 -9.73
CA SER A 21 3.71 8.08 -8.94
C SER A 21 3.96 8.47 -7.48
N LEU A 22 3.11 9.36 -6.96
CA LEU A 22 3.11 9.80 -5.56
C LEU A 22 2.96 8.60 -4.62
N PHE A 23 1.98 7.73 -4.88
CA PHE A 23 1.74 6.56 -4.02
C PHE A 23 2.86 5.53 -4.10
N ALA A 24 3.42 5.28 -5.29
CA ALA A 24 4.52 4.33 -5.42
C ALA A 24 5.78 4.79 -4.66
N GLN A 25 6.12 6.08 -4.77
CA GLN A 25 7.27 6.65 -4.08
C GLN A 25 7.11 6.63 -2.56
N HIS A 26 5.95 7.07 -2.05
CA HIS A 26 5.70 7.06 -0.61
C HIS A 26 5.49 5.65 -0.05
N GLY A 27 4.91 4.73 -0.83
CA GLY A 27 4.84 3.32 -0.49
C GLY A 27 6.23 2.71 -0.31
N ALA A 28 7.15 2.97 -1.26
CA ALA A 28 8.53 2.52 -1.15
C ALA A 28 9.25 3.11 0.08
N GLU A 29 8.96 4.36 0.45
CA GLU A 29 9.51 4.97 1.67
C GLU A 29 8.98 4.28 2.93
N ALA A 30 7.66 4.05 3.00
CA ALA A 30 7.04 3.36 4.13
C ALA A 30 7.54 1.90 4.27
N ASP A 31 7.78 1.23 3.15
CA ASP A 31 8.23 -0.17 3.12
C ASP A 31 9.65 -0.36 3.67
N LYS A 32 10.50 0.69 3.70
CA LYS A 32 11.90 0.58 4.18
C LYS A 32 12.01 0.03 5.61
N GLY A 33 11.04 0.32 6.48
CA GLY A 33 11.01 -0.15 7.87
C GLY A 33 10.20 -1.42 8.08
N LEU A 34 9.46 -1.86 7.07
CA LEU A 34 8.44 -2.89 7.22
C LEU A 34 9.03 -4.26 7.57
N ALA A 35 10.14 -4.65 6.95
CA ALA A 35 10.78 -5.95 7.21
C ALA A 35 11.20 -6.11 8.68
N ALA A 36 11.75 -5.05 9.29
CA ALA A 36 12.19 -5.05 10.69
C ALA A 36 11.01 -5.26 11.67
N LEU A 37 9.80 -4.87 11.30
CA LEU A 37 8.61 -5.09 12.13
C LEU A 37 8.20 -6.56 12.22
N TYR A 38 8.56 -7.37 11.22
CA TYR A 38 8.26 -8.80 11.19
C TYR A 38 9.38 -9.68 11.77
N GLU A 39 10.57 -9.12 12.06
CA GLU A 39 11.68 -9.88 12.61
C GLU A 39 11.36 -10.43 14.01
N GLY A 40 11.48 -11.75 14.16
CA GLY A 40 11.26 -12.42 15.45
C GLY A 40 9.80 -12.54 15.88
N LEU A 41 8.84 -12.13 15.03
CA LEU A 41 7.45 -12.45 15.25
C LEU A 41 7.27 -13.97 15.28
N ARG A 42 6.41 -14.42 16.19
CA ARG A 42 6.00 -15.82 16.27
C ARG A 42 4.69 -15.98 15.51
N PRO A 43 4.45 -17.15 14.90
CA PRO A 43 3.18 -17.43 14.25
C PRO A 43 2.03 -17.30 15.27
N PRO A 44 0.84 -16.83 14.85
CA PRO A 44 -0.28 -16.66 15.77
C PRO A 44 -0.72 -18.00 16.36
N ALA A 45 -0.92 -18.03 17.68
CA ALA A 45 -1.24 -19.27 18.41
C ALA A 45 -2.57 -19.92 17.99
N LEU A 46 -3.51 -19.11 17.47
CA LEU A 46 -4.82 -19.53 16.97
C LEU A 46 -5.02 -19.05 15.52
N HIS A 47 -3.98 -19.17 14.68
CA HIS A 47 -4.05 -18.73 13.29
C HIS A 47 -5.09 -19.54 12.51
N ARG A 48 -5.84 -18.85 11.64
CA ARG A 48 -6.67 -19.50 10.62
C ARG A 48 -5.81 -19.95 9.44
N TYR A 49 -6.36 -20.80 8.59
CA TYR A 49 -5.69 -21.17 7.34
C TYR A 49 -5.33 -19.91 6.54
N GLY A 50 -4.06 -19.75 6.20
CA GLY A 50 -3.54 -18.58 5.48
C GLY A 50 -3.06 -17.42 6.36
N GLU A 51 -3.28 -17.44 7.68
CA GLU A 51 -2.68 -16.45 8.59
C GLU A 51 -1.28 -16.89 9.01
N THR A 52 -0.29 -16.02 8.80
CA THR A 52 1.12 -16.33 9.08
C THR A 52 1.83 -15.11 9.67
N ASP A 53 3.04 -15.31 10.18
CA ASP A 53 3.95 -14.23 10.60
C ASP A 53 4.77 -13.64 9.44
N ASP A 54 4.63 -14.16 8.23
CA ASP A 54 5.21 -13.63 6.99
C ASP A 54 4.10 -13.11 6.08
N ARG A 55 3.99 -11.79 5.94
CA ARG A 55 2.99 -11.14 5.06
C ARG A 55 3.04 -11.59 3.61
N LYS A 56 4.16 -12.16 3.14
CA LYS A 56 4.29 -12.67 1.75
C LYS A 56 3.60 -14.02 1.57
N ARG A 57 3.26 -14.69 2.67
CA ARG A 57 2.60 -16.00 2.70
C ARG A 57 1.16 -15.91 3.19
N GLU A 58 0.72 -14.72 3.58
CA GLU A 58 -0.68 -14.47 3.89
C GLU A 58 -1.54 -14.74 2.65
N VAL A 59 -2.64 -15.46 2.86
CA VAL A 59 -3.64 -15.74 1.82
C VAL A 59 -4.92 -15.03 2.23
N ILE A 60 -5.40 -14.11 1.37
CA ILE A 60 -6.63 -13.33 1.55
C ILE A 60 -7.66 -13.76 0.52
#